data_AF-A0A956TR21-F1
#
_entry.id   AF-A0A956TR21-F1
#
_cell.length_a   1.000
_cell.length_b   1.000
_cell.length_c   1.000
_cell.angle_alpha   90.00
_cell.angle_beta   90.00
_cell.angle_gamma   90.00
#
_symmetry.space_group_name_H-M   'P 1'
#
loop_
_entity.id
_entity.type
_entity.pdbx_description
1 polymer ?
#
loop_
_entity_poly.entity_id
_entity_poly.type
_entity_poly.pdbx_seq_one_letter_code
_entity_poly.pdbx_strand_id
1 'polypeptide(L)'
;VSWITGRVDTIVTAFFLLGLLSYIQFRQAKERPYPYLIGSLIFMMLSLASKEMAVILPPLFVLLELTVLRRAGKLKSGLLFCLPSWALLAAYFVLRRLALGTFVGGYDNTLAIADPGHFARTWIHAMKMFLLPINRDLLEGIPLITTLFGVAIAIVLSGAAINAILNRKLLPLFLFNLGFMALSLAPVYKVLAIAGDLQGSRLVYLASVGLSLLAAMIVIRTGLSENKKVAILKLIFASSFLCLCFSALWMNNQVWRTAGLESNAIRAALSRIYREIKGDPQVLVTGLPDNIAGAYICRNALPGMTRAPQLERDINNCLTISSVEPVIPFGYLRDSLESAGDQVLIFDWDNRAKRLVRIDLEKIPGSFPSKPLLLAPQIRETTWKGRPAIELTGQSLDLPGFPISIIAIDLVLAGPAKETVRVDLLYRNERQENFSEDRAFHTQIEKGDKNCSLVFAPRSSPEFALGGRLEALLLTSPCLKGAKVEKIEIPDETATIPHISFAGSGYLGSKGFMHLSATGTKSMPLEIDGRGVPGSSSTVFEIGLPNRLFTSLNGPRSESQLLKELPAPLSGSLTIGRELFPTAGIYEGRAFCLDEAGERTGLAGDHIVIAVDD
;
A
#
# COMPACT_ATOMS: atom_id res chain seq x y z
N VAL A 1 -20.20 7.79 -0.77
CA VAL A 1 -18.88 7.43 -1.31
C VAL A 1 -18.03 8.68 -1.35
N SER A 2 -17.11 8.80 -0.40
CA SER A 2 -16.32 10.02 -0.18
C SER A 2 -15.08 10.06 -1.07
N TRP A 3 -14.50 8.90 -1.37
CA TRP A 3 -13.38 8.79 -2.30
C TRP A 3 -13.81 8.94 -3.76
N ILE A 4 -13.24 9.92 -4.47
CA ILE A 4 -13.58 10.25 -5.86
C ILE A 4 -13.37 9.06 -6.82
N THR A 5 -12.23 8.38 -6.72
CA THR A 5 -11.89 7.22 -7.56
C THR A 5 -12.81 6.03 -7.29
N GLY A 6 -13.36 5.93 -6.08
CA GLY A 6 -14.34 4.91 -5.72
C GLY A 6 -15.73 5.15 -6.30
N ARG A 7 -16.04 6.33 -6.87
CA ARG A 7 -17.36 6.61 -7.45
C ARG A 7 -17.69 5.74 -8.66
N VAL A 8 -16.67 5.33 -9.43
CA VAL A 8 -16.85 4.43 -10.58
C VAL A 8 -17.49 3.10 -10.16
N ASP A 9 -17.11 2.58 -8.99
CA ASP A 9 -17.68 1.35 -8.40
C ASP A 9 -19.16 1.51 -8.02
N THR A 10 -19.59 2.73 -7.66
CA THR A 10 -21.00 3.04 -7.39
C THR A 10 -21.80 3.20 -8.68
N ILE A 11 -21.23 3.85 -9.69
CA ILE A 11 -21.87 4.05 -10.99
C ILE A 11 -22.15 2.70 -11.67
N VAL A 12 -21.15 1.81 -11.72
CA VAL A 12 -21.33 0.46 -12.27
C VAL A 12 -22.41 -0.29 -11.49
N THR A 13 -22.41 -0.21 -10.15
CA THR A 13 -23.43 -0.84 -9.29
C THR A 13 -24.83 -0.29 -9.58
N ALA A 14 -24.99 1.02 -9.74
CA ALA A 14 -26.28 1.63 -10.04
C ALA A 14 -26.86 1.14 -11.38
N PHE A 15 -26.07 1.21 -12.46
CA PHE A 15 -26.52 0.70 -13.76
C PHE A 15 -26.73 -0.81 -13.75
N PHE A 16 -25.88 -1.56 -13.05
CA PHE A 16 -26.03 -3.00 -12.88
C PHE A 16 -27.39 -3.35 -12.25
N LEU A 17 -27.75 -2.67 -11.16
CA LEU A 17 -29.02 -2.90 -10.46
C LEU A 17 -30.23 -2.44 -11.28
N LEU A 18 -30.13 -1.34 -12.03
CA LEU A 18 -31.17 -0.93 -12.97
C LEU A 18 -31.37 -1.96 -14.09
N GLY A 19 -30.28 -2.54 -14.60
CA GLY A 19 -30.31 -3.62 -15.57
C GLY A 19 -31.00 -4.86 -15.03
N LEU A 20 -30.67 -5.25 -13.79
CA LEU A 20 -31.30 -6.37 -13.08
C LEU A 20 -32.79 -6.12 -12.79
N LEU A 21 -33.13 -4.93 -12.27
CA LEU A 21 -34.51 -4.56 -11.99
C LEU A 21 -35.35 -4.55 -13.27
N SER A 22 -34.82 -4.00 -14.36
CA SER A 22 -35.49 -4.00 -15.66
C SER A 22 -35.70 -5.42 -16.18
N TYR A 23 -34.73 -6.31 -16.00
CA TYR A 23 -34.90 -7.73 -16.36
C TYR A 23 -35.99 -8.42 -15.51
N ILE A 24 -36.04 -8.14 -14.20
CA ILE A 24 -37.12 -8.65 -13.33
C ILE A 24 -38.48 -8.15 -13.81
N GLN A 25 -38.60 -6.85 -14.13
CA GLN A 25 -39.84 -6.25 -14.64
C GLN A 25 -40.26 -6.84 -15.98
N PHE A 26 -39.31 -7.06 -16.90
CA PHE A 26 -39.56 -7.78 -18.16
C PHE A 26 -40.25 -9.14 -17.92
N ARG A 27 -39.81 -9.86 -16.88
CA ARG A 27 -40.34 -11.19 -16.55
C ARG A 27 -41.67 -11.19 -15.80
N GLN A 28 -42.02 -10.07 -15.18
CA GLN A 28 -43.26 -9.89 -14.43
C GLN A 28 -44.36 -9.18 -15.24
N ALA A 29 -43.97 -8.38 -16.23
CA ALA A 29 -44.89 -7.63 -17.08
C ALA A 29 -45.83 -8.57 -17.87
N LYS A 30 -47.14 -8.33 -17.72
CA LYS A 30 -48.17 -9.02 -18.52
C LYS A 30 -48.34 -8.38 -19.90
N GLU A 31 -48.17 -7.06 -19.98
CA GLU A 31 -48.31 -6.28 -21.20
C GLU A 31 -47.00 -5.54 -21.51
N ARG A 32 -46.64 -5.46 -22.79
CA ARG A 32 -45.44 -4.77 -23.31
C ARG A 32 -44.16 -5.06 -22.49
N PRO A 33 -43.70 -6.33 -22.44
CA PRO A 33 -42.52 -6.67 -21.64
C PRO A 33 -41.21 -6.15 -22.29
N TYR A 34 -41.12 -6.14 -23.62
CA TYR A 34 -39.87 -5.88 -24.35
C TYR A 34 -39.15 -4.54 -24.08
N PRO A 35 -39.82 -3.40 -23.83
CA PRO A 35 -39.16 -2.18 -23.39
C PRO A 35 -38.28 -2.38 -22.15
N TYR A 36 -38.70 -3.22 -21.21
CA TYR A 36 -37.90 -3.54 -20.01
C TYR A 36 -36.69 -4.41 -20.35
N LEU A 37 -36.79 -5.32 -21.33
CA LEU A 37 -35.64 -6.09 -21.81
C LEU A 37 -34.63 -5.18 -22.51
N ILE A 38 -35.10 -4.26 -23.37
CA ILE A 38 -34.26 -3.25 -24.02
C ILE A 38 -33.58 -2.36 -22.98
N GLY A 39 -34.34 -1.87 -21.99
CA GLY A 39 -33.81 -1.12 -20.85
C GLY A 39 -32.73 -1.89 -20.09
N SER A 40 -32.95 -3.19 -19.85
CA SER A 40 -31.95 -4.06 -19.22
C SER A 40 -30.65 -4.13 -20.01
N LEU A 41 -30.72 -4.27 -21.33
CA LEU A 41 -29.55 -4.31 -22.22
C LEU A 41 -28.83 -2.95 -22.29
N ILE A 42 -29.58 -1.84 -22.33
CA ILE A 42 -29.00 -0.49 -22.29
C ILE A 42 -28.25 -0.28 -20.97
N PHE A 43 -28.87 -0.59 -19.83
CA PHE A 43 -28.22 -0.44 -18.53
C PHE A 43 -27.03 -1.40 -18.36
N MET A 44 -27.11 -2.61 -18.92
CA MET A 44 -25.95 -3.52 -18.98
C MET A 44 -24.80 -2.89 -19.77
N MET A 45 -25.08 -2.30 -20.93
CA MET A 45 -24.07 -1.61 -21.74
C MET A 45 -23.43 -0.45 -20.98
N LEU A 46 -24.24 0.38 -20.31
CA LEU A 46 -23.74 1.49 -19.48
C LEU A 46 -22.91 0.99 -18.30
N SER A 47 -23.30 -0.13 -17.69
CA SER A 47 -22.56 -0.78 -16.61
C SER A 47 -21.19 -1.29 -17.11
N LEU A 48 -21.14 -2.01 -18.24
CA LEU A 48 -19.91 -2.48 -18.88
C LEU A 48 -18.99 -1.33 -19.32
N ALA A 49 -19.56 -0.24 -19.84
CA ALA A 49 -18.83 0.97 -20.20
C ALA A 49 -18.28 1.72 -18.98
N SER A 50 -18.90 1.54 -17.80
CA SER A 50 -18.42 2.14 -16.55
C SER A 50 -17.27 1.33 -15.94
N LYS A 51 -17.43 0.01 -15.80
CA LYS A 51 -16.40 -0.89 -15.24
C LYS A 51 -16.63 -2.35 -15.61
N GLU A 52 -15.54 -3.09 -15.77
CA GLU A 52 -15.54 -4.50 -16.14
C GLU A 52 -16.18 -5.45 -15.11
N MET A 53 -16.43 -5.02 -13.87
CA MET A 53 -17.16 -5.84 -12.89
C MET A 53 -18.58 -6.22 -13.37
N ALA A 54 -19.15 -5.47 -14.32
CA ALA A 54 -20.45 -5.73 -14.90
C ALA A 54 -20.54 -7.01 -15.75
N VAL A 55 -19.41 -7.65 -16.08
CA VAL A 55 -19.38 -8.93 -16.84
C VAL A 55 -20.17 -10.05 -16.17
N ILE A 56 -20.47 -9.91 -14.87
CA ILE A 56 -21.25 -10.90 -14.09
C ILE A 56 -22.76 -10.75 -14.23
N LEU A 57 -23.26 -9.75 -14.97
CA LEU A 57 -24.71 -9.56 -15.13
C LEU A 57 -25.40 -10.72 -15.89
N PRO A 58 -24.87 -11.24 -17.02
CA PRO A 58 -25.45 -12.42 -17.68
C PRO A 58 -25.50 -13.69 -16.82
N PRO A 59 -24.43 -14.13 -16.12
CA PRO A 59 -24.53 -15.27 -15.22
C PRO A 59 -25.48 -15.00 -14.05
N LEU A 60 -25.62 -13.75 -13.61
CA LEU A 60 -26.61 -13.40 -12.59
C LEU A 60 -28.06 -13.52 -13.09
N PHE A 61 -28.35 -13.19 -14.35
CA PHE A 61 -29.67 -13.48 -14.95
C PHE A 61 -29.95 -14.97 -15.00
N VAL A 62 -28.97 -15.79 -15.36
CA VAL A 62 -29.11 -17.25 -15.31
C VAL A 62 -29.40 -17.72 -13.88
N LEU A 63 -28.66 -17.22 -12.88
CA LEU A 63 -28.91 -17.55 -11.48
C LEU A 63 -30.33 -17.16 -11.05
N LEU A 64 -30.80 -15.98 -11.46
CA LEU A 64 -32.15 -15.48 -11.18
C LEU A 64 -33.23 -16.39 -11.77
N GLU A 65 -33.05 -16.88 -13.01
CA GLU A 65 -33.96 -17.83 -13.66
C GLU A 65 -34.02 -19.19 -12.95
N LEU A 66 -32.85 -19.69 -12.52
CA LEU A 66 -32.73 -20.99 -11.85
C LEU A 66 -33.32 -21.00 -10.44
N THR A 67 -33.28 -19.85 -9.77
CA THR A 67 -33.68 -19.71 -8.37
C THR A 67 -35.05 -19.04 -8.23
N VAL A 68 -35.11 -17.71 -8.37
CA VAL A 68 -36.27 -16.88 -8.00
C VAL A 68 -37.40 -16.96 -9.03
N LEU A 69 -37.07 -16.88 -10.33
CA LEU A 69 -38.07 -16.81 -11.40
C LEU A 69 -38.48 -18.20 -11.92
N ARG A 70 -38.04 -19.28 -11.26
CA ARG A 70 -38.30 -20.66 -11.66
C ARG A 70 -39.81 -20.93 -11.74
N ARG A 71 -40.31 -21.07 -12.97
CA ARG A 71 -41.68 -21.54 -13.26
C ARG A 71 -41.61 -22.96 -13.83
N ALA A 72 -42.43 -23.87 -13.27
CA ALA A 72 -42.50 -25.26 -13.74
C ALA A 72 -42.76 -25.29 -15.26
N GLY A 73 -41.93 -26.04 -16.00
CA GLY A 73 -42.04 -26.22 -17.46
C GLY A 73 -41.58 -25.05 -18.35
N LYS A 74 -41.14 -23.91 -17.79
CA LYS A 74 -40.73 -22.71 -18.57
C LYS A 74 -39.26 -22.29 -18.37
N LEU A 75 -38.41 -23.19 -17.88
CA LEU A 75 -37.00 -22.86 -17.62
C LEU A 75 -36.21 -22.62 -18.91
N LYS A 76 -36.43 -23.45 -19.94
CA LYS A 76 -35.75 -23.32 -21.23
C LYS A 76 -36.02 -21.98 -21.90
N SER A 77 -37.27 -21.53 -21.92
CA SER A 77 -37.62 -20.20 -22.43
C SER A 77 -37.02 -19.09 -21.57
N GLY A 78 -36.92 -19.30 -20.25
CA GLY A 78 -36.28 -18.34 -19.37
C GLY A 78 -34.80 -18.12 -19.67
N LEU A 79 -34.05 -19.21 -19.85
CA LEU A 79 -32.63 -19.17 -20.20
C LEU A 79 -32.38 -18.58 -21.60
N LEU A 80 -33.31 -18.80 -22.55
CA LEU A 80 -33.23 -18.20 -23.88
C LEU A 80 -33.30 -16.66 -23.82
N PHE A 81 -34.03 -16.08 -22.86
CA PHE A 81 -34.07 -14.62 -22.67
C PHE A 81 -32.78 -14.03 -22.08
N CYS A 82 -31.87 -14.86 -21.56
CA CYS A 82 -30.54 -14.40 -21.17
C CYS A 82 -29.60 -14.24 -22.37
N LEU A 83 -29.88 -14.88 -23.52
CA LEU A 83 -28.99 -14.88 -24.68
C LEU A 83 -28.60 -13.48 -25.20
N PRO A 84 -29.51 -12.49 -25.28
CA PRO A 84 -29.14 -11.13 -25.69
C PRO A 84 -28.07 -10.51 -24.79
N SER A 85 -28.12 -10.78 -23.48
CA SER A 85 -27.11 -10.28 -22.53
C SER A 85 -25.74 -10.94 -22.74
N TRP A 86 -25.70 -12.23 -23.07
CA TRP A 86 -24.47 -12.94 -23.43
C TRP A 86 -23.90 -12.45 -24.76
N ALA A 87 -24.75 -12.20 -25.75
CA ALA A 87 -24.33 -11.63 -27.03
C ALA A 87 -23.73 -10.23 -26.85
N LEU A 88 -24.34 -9.39 -26.01
CA LEU A 88 -23.80 -8.08 -25.66
C LEU A 88 -22.45 -8.18 -24.93
N LEU A 89 -22.30 -9.13 -24.01
CA LEU A 89 -21.02 -9.40 -23.34
C LEU A 89 -19.92 -9.84 -24.32
N ALA A 90 -20.25 -10.73 -25.26
CA ALA A 90 -19.32 -11.16 -26.30
C ALA A 90 -18.91 -9.98 -27.20
N ALA A 91 -19.87 -9.15 -27.62
CA ALA A 91 -19.60 -7.94 -28.39
C ALA A 91 -18.69 -6.96 -27.63
N TYR A 92 -18.90 -6.79 -26.32
CA TYR A 92 -18.03 -5.99 -25.46
C TYR A 92 -16.59 -6.51 -25.45
N PHE A 93 -16.38 -7.83 -25.31
CA PHE A 93 -15.03 -8.40 -25.34
C PHE A 93 -14.35 -8.25 -26.71
N VAL A 94 -15.09 -8.38 -27.80
CA VAL A 94 -14.56 -8.11 -29.15
C VAL A 94 -14.14 -6.64 -29.27
N LEU A 95 -15.01 -5.70 -28.91
CA LEU A 95 -14.71 -4.27 -28.93
C LEU A 95 -13.50 -3.94 -28.05
N ARG A 96 -13.43 -4.53 -26.86
CA ARG A 96 -12.32 -4.34 -25.92
C ARG A 96 -11.01 -4.84 -26.49
N ARG A 97 -10.98 -6.03 -27.10
CA ARG A 97 -9.78 -6.57 -27.75
C ARG A 97 -9.32 -5.69 -28.91
N LEU A 98 -10.25 -5.16 -29.70
CA LEU A 98 -9.93 -4.24 -30.80
C LEU A 98 -9.39 -2.90 -30.31
N ALA A 99 -9.92 -2.36 -29.20
CA ALA A 99 -9.54 -1.06 -28.67
C ALA A 99 -8.28 -1.08 -27.77
N LEU A 100 -8.13 -2.11 -26.95
CA LEU A 100 -7.09 -2.19 -25.90
C LEU A 100 -6.05 -3.28 -26.14
N GLY A 101 -6.22 -4.11 -27.17
CA GLY A 101 -5.32 -5.23 -27.44
C GLY A 101 -5.42 -6.40 -26.45
N THR A 102 -6.26 -6.32 -25.40
CA THR A 102 -6.41 -7.37 -24.37
C THR A 102 -7.88 -7.69 -24.09
N PHE A 103 -8.17 -8.95 -23.73
CA PHE A 103 -9.51 -9.37 -23.32
C PHE A 103 -9.81 -9.07 -21.85
N VAL A 104 -8.78 -9.12 -21.01
CA VAL A 104 -8.82 -8.84 -19.57
C VAL A 104 -7.78 -7.77 -19.29
N GLY A 105 -8.12 -6.77 -18.46
CA GLY A 105 -7.19 -5.72 -18.09
C GLY A 105 -6.48 -6.03 -16.78
N GLY A 106 -5.22 -5.61 -16.67
CA GLY A 106 -4.55 -5.34 -15.38
C GLY A 106 -3.62 -6.42 -14.83
N TYR A 107 -2.40 -5.96 -14.54
CA TYR A 107 -1.31 -6.50 -13.71
C TYR A 107 -0.46 -7.63 -14.27
N ASP A 108 -1.06 -8.68 -14.81
CA ASP A 108 -0.32 -9.73 -15.50
C ASP A 108 -1.30 -10.49 -16.40
N ASN A 109 -1.04 -10.62 -17.70
CA ASN A 109 -1.94 -11.31 -18.66
C ASN A 109 -2.09 -12.82 -18.39
N THR A 110 -1.78 -13.30 -17.18
CA THR A 110 -1.93 -14.66 -16.71
C THR A 110 -3.20 -14.79 -15.87
N LEU A 111 -3.73 -15.99 -15.72
CA LEU A 111 -4.80 -16.31 -14.75
C LEU A 111 -4.25 -16.99 -13.48
N ALA A 112 -2.94 -17.25 -13.44
CA ALA A 112 -2.28 -18.01 -12.39
C ALA A 112 -2.25 -17.26 -11.04
N ILE A 113 -2.26 -18.04 -9.95
CA ILE A 113 -2.03 -17.58 -8.59
C ILE A 113 -0.60 -17.97 -8.24
N ALA A 114 0.29 -16.99 -8.10
CA ALA A 114 1.71 -17.23 -7.87
C ALA A 114 1.99 -17.85 -6.47
N ASP A 115 1.28 -17.38 -5.44
CA ASP A 115 1.38 -17.90 -4.07
C ASP A 115 -0.03 -18.19 -3.51
N PRO A 116 -0.47 -19.46 -3.55
CA PRO A 116 -1.79 -19.86 -3.04
C PRO A 116 -1.97 -19.60 -1.55
N GLY A 117 -0.90 -19.69 -0.74
CA GLY A 117 -0.95 -19.50 0.70
C GLY A 117 -1.16 -18.04 1.07
N HIS A 118 -0.38 -17.13 0.48
CA HIS A 118 -0.59 -15.70 0.63
C HIS A 118 -1.96 -15.27 0.08
N PHE A 119 -2.32 -15.76 -1.11
CA PHE A 119 -3.63 -15.50 -1.72
C PHE A 119 -4.79 -15.88 -0.79
N ALA A 120 -4.78 -17.09 -0.22
CA ALA A 120 -5.83 -17.54 0.70
C ALA A 120 -5.91 -16.67 1.97
N ARG A 121 -4.77 -16.28 2.55
CA ARG A 121 -4.74 -15.40 3.74
C ARG A 121 -5.31 -14.02 3.43
N THR A 122 -4.92 -13.42 2.30
CA THR A 122 -5.42 -12.12 1.84
C THR A 122 -6.93 -12.17 1.61
N TRP A 123 -7.42 -13.24 0.99
CA TRP A 123 -8.85 -13.46 0.80
C TRP A 123 -9.63 -13.65 2.09
N ILE A 124 -9.14 -14.47 3.02
CA ILE A 124 -9.77 -14.66 4.33
C ILE A 124 -9.83 -13.32 5.07
N HIS A 125 -8.76 -12.53 5.02
CA HIS A 125 -8.73 -11.20 5.61
C HIS A 125 -9.75 -10.26 4.94
N ALA A 126 -9.79 -10.20 3.61
CA ALA A 126 -10.74 -9.39 2.88
C ALA A 126 -12.19 -9.78 3.16
N MET A 127 -12.51 -11.08 3.27
CA MET A 127 -13.84 -11.55 3.67
C MET A 127 -14.21 -11.16 5.09
N LYS A 128 -13.25 -11.21 6.02
CA LYS A 128 -13.46 -10.68 7.38
C LYS A 128 -13.78 -9.19 7.35
N MET A 129 -13.02 -8.39 6.60
CA MET A 129 -13.24 -6.94 6.49
C MET A 129 -14.51 -6.59 5.71
N PHE A 130 -14.96 -7.44 4.78
CA PHE A 130 -16.24 -7.28 4.08
C PHE A 130 -17.43 -7.48 5.01
N LEU A 131 -17.40 -8.52 5.86
CA LEU A 131 -18.47 -8.81 6.82
C LEU A 131 -18.41 -7.90 8.06
N LEU A 132 -17.20 -7.49 8.46
CA LEU A 132 -16.94 -6.60 9.58
C LEU A 132 -16.22 -5.34 9.07
N PRO A 133 -16.94 -4.40 8.44
CA PRO A 133 -16.37 -3.20 7.84
C PRO A 133 -16.05 -2.13 8.91
N ILE A 134 -15.25 -2.54 9.90
CA ILE A 134 -14.79 -1.69 11.00
C ILE A 134 -13.35 -1.27 10.71
N ASN A 135 -13.15 0.04 10.58
CA ASN A 135 -11.82 0.62 10.44
C ASN A 135 -11.07 0.46 11.75
N ARG A 136 -10.02 -0.36 11.73
CA ARG A 136 -9.24 -0.70 12.92
C ARG A 136 -8.53 0.52 13.48
N ASP A 137 -7.93 1.35 12.63
CA ASP A 137 -7.22 2.56 13.06
C ASP A 137 -8.09 3.53 13.86
N LEU A 138 -9.41 3.49 13.67
CA LEU A 138 -10.38 4.32 14.42
C LEU A 138 -11.00 3.63 15.63
N LEU A 139 -11.18 2.30 15.56
CA LEU A 139 -12.07 1.56 16.46
C LEU A 139 -11.40 0.36 17.15
N GLU A 140 -10.10 0.11 16.93
CA GLU A 140 -9.33 -0.97 17.54
C GLU A 140 -9.29 -0.88 19.07
N GLY A 141 -9.45 0.32 19.63
CA GLY A 141 -9.61 0.55 21.08
C GLY A 141 -11.02 0.32 21.64
N ILE A 142 -12.02 -0.04 20.81
CA ILE A 142 -13.41 -0.24 21.25
C ILE A 142 -13.90 -1.65 20.88
N PRO A 143 -13.43 -2.71 21.57
CA PRO A 143 -13.78 -4.11 21.29
C PRO A 143 -15.30 -4.35 21.28
N LEU A 144 -16.04 -3.58 22.08
CA LEU A 144 -17.48 -3.67 22.20
C LEU A 144 -18.19 -3.40 20.86
N ILE A 145 -17.82 -2.34 20.13
CA ILE A 145 -18.48 -2.00 18.85
C ILE A 145 -18.22 -3.09 17.82
N THR A 146 -16.96 -3.52 17.69
CA THR A 146 -16.57 -4.60 16.77
C THR A 146 -17.30 -5.91 17.09
N THR A 147 -17.38 -6.26 18.37
CA THR A 147 -18.09 -7.46 18.83
C THR A 147 -19.59 -7.36 18.58
N LEU A 148 -20.23 -6.23 18.93
CA LEU A 148 -21.66 -6.00 18.67
C LEU A 148 -21.99 -6.05 17.19
N PHE A 149 -21.14 -5.48 16.33
CA PHE A 149 -21.32 -5.52 14.88
C PHE A 149 -21.21 -6.95 14.36
N GLY A 150 -20.22 -7.71 14.83
CA GLY A 150 -20.06 -9.12 14.44
C GLY A 150 -21.19 -10.02 14.92
N VAL A 151 -21.68 -9.81 16.15
CA VAL A 151 -22.89 -10.48 16.65
C VAL A 151 -24.10 -10.11 15.79
N ALA A 152 -24.27 -8.83 15.44
CA ALA A 152 -25.38 -8.40 14.59
C ALA A 152 -25.33 -9.05 13.20
N ILE A 153 -24.16 -9.12 12.56
CA ILE A 153 -23.98 -9.81 11.27
C ILE A 153 -24.24 -11.32 11.40
N ALA A 154 -23.79 -11.95 12.48
CA ALA A 154 -24.07 -13.36 12.74
C ALA A 154 -25.58 -13.62 12.90
N ILE A 155 -26.29 -12.76 13.66
CA ILE A 155 -27.76 -12.79 13.77
C ILE A 155 -28.39 -12.58 12.40
N VAL A 156 -27.83 -11.69 11.57
CA VAL A 156 -28.36 -11.41 10.24
C VAL A 156 -28.31 -12.64 9.34
N LEU A 157 -27.14 -13.25 9.22
CA LEU A 157 -26.94 -14.40 8.35
C LEU A 157 -27.71 -15.63 8.86
N SER A 158 -27.67 -15.86 10.18
CA SER A 158 -28.39 -16.98 10.82
C SER A 158 -29.90 -16.81 10.71
N GLY A 159 -30.41 -15.59 10.96
CA GLY A 159 -31.82 -15.27 10.84
C GLY A 159 -32.34 -15.39 9.41
N ALA A 160 -31.58 -14.94 8.42
CA ALA A 160 -31.90 -15.13 7.00
C ALA A 160 -31.95 -16.62 6.62
N ALA A 161 -30.98 -17.42 7.08
CA ALA A 161 -30.93 -18.86 6.83
C ALA A 161 -32.11 -19.60 7.52
N ILE A 162 -32.40 -19.29 8.78
CA ILE A 162 -33.53 -19.86 9.53
C ILE A 162 -34.85 -19.51 8.83
N ASN A 163 -35.05 -18.25 8.44
CA ASN A 163 -36.24 -17.84 7.70
C ASN A 163 -36.38 -18.58 6.36
N ALA A 164 -35.27 -18.82 5.65
CA ALA A 164 -35.26 -19.58 4.40
C ALA A 164 -35.57 -21.07 4.57
N ILE A 165 -35.14 -21.67 5.68
CA ILE A 165 -35.40 -23.08 6.01
C ILE A 165 -36.86 -23.26 6.45
N LEU A 166 -37.35 -22.39 7.33
CA LEU A 166 -38.72 -22.45 7.86
C LEU A 166 -39.75 -22.07 6.80
N ASN A 167 -39.45 -21.08 5.96
CA ASN A 167 -40.28 -20.70 4.82
C ASN A 167 -39.57 -21.06 3.52
N ARG A 168 -39.85 -22.27 3.01
CA ARG A 168 -39.26 -22.80 1.76
C ARG A 168 -39.47 -21.88 0.55
N LYS A 169 -40.44 -20.96 0.57
CA LYS A 169 -40.62 -19.94 -0.50
C LYS A 169 -39.49 -18.90 -0.52
N LEU A 170 -38.79 -18.71 0.60
CA LEU A 170 -37.65 -17.79 0.72
C LEU A 170 -36.31 -18.46 0.38
N LEU A 171 -36.24 -19.79 0.35
CA LEU A 171 -35.01 -20.52 0.01
C LEU A 171 -34.41 -20.12 -1.36
N PRO A 172 -35.19 -19.97 -2.44
CA PRO A 172 -34.61 -19.52 -3.71
C PRO A 172 -34.04 -18.11 -3.65
N LEU A 173 -34.67 -17.21 -2.88
CA LEU A 173 -34.17 -15.84 -2.67
C LEU A 173 -32.86 -15.84 -1.87
N PHE A 174 -32.78 -16.67 -0.82
CA PHE A 174 -31.56 -16.86 -0.03
C PHE A 174 -30.40 -17.36 -0.90
N LEU A 175 -30.63 -18.41 -1.70
CA LEU A 175 -29.63 -18.96 -2.62
C LEU A 175 -29.23 -17.96 -3.71
N PHE A 176 -30.19 -17.19 -4.24
CA PHE A 176 -29.92 -16.12 -5.18
C PHE A 176 -28.98 -15.07 -4.58
N ASN A 177 -29.23 -14.61 -3.36
CA ASN A 177 -28.40 -13.58 -2.72
C ASN A 177 -26.99 -14.09 -2.39
N LEU A 178 -26.84 -15.34 -1.96
CA LEU A 178 -25.52 -15.97 -1.77
C LEU A 178 -24.76 -16.08 -3.10
N GLY A 179 -25.44 -16.54 -4.16
CA GLY A 179 -24.83 -16.63 -5.49
C GLY A 179 -24.54 -15.25 -6.09
N PHE A 180 -25.37 -14.24 -5.86
CA PHE A 180 -25.10 -12.85 -6.24
C PHE A 180 -23.79 -12.39 -5.61
N MET A 181 -23.66 -12.56 -4.30
CA MET A 181 -22.46 -12.17 -3.55
C MET A 181 -21.22 -12.89 -4.08
N ALA A 182 -21.28 -14.21 -4.25
CA ALA A 182 -20.17 -15.00 -4.77
C ALA A 182 -19.77 -14.61 -6.21
N LEU A 183 -20.74 -14.46 -7.12
CA LEU A 183 -20.48 -14.05 -8.49
C LEU A 183 -19.91 -12.63 -8.56
N SER A 184 -20.37 -11.71 -7.71
CA SER A 184 -19.87 -10.33 -7.68
C SER A 184 -18.42 -10.22 -7.21
N LEU A 185 -17.92 -11.21 -6.47
CA LEU A 185 -16.51 -11.27 -6.04
C LEU A 185 -15.60 -11.91 -7.10
N ALA A 186 -16.15 -12.61 -8.09
CA ALA A 186 -15.36 -13.31 -9.10
C ALA A 186 -14.48 -12.38 -9.97
N PRO A 187 -14.94 -11.20 -10.44
CA PRO A 187 -14.09 -10.31 -11.25
C PRO A 187 -12.92 -9.70 -10.47
N VAL A 188 -13.06 -9.56 -9.16
CA VAL A 188 -12.04 -8.95 -8.30
C VAL A 188 -11.06 -9.97 -7.73
N TYR A 189 -11.08 -11.22 -8.21
CA TYR A 189 -10.48 -12.31 -7.46
C TYR A 189 -8.98 -12.19 -7.22
N LYS A 190 -8.25 -11.57 -8.16
CA LYS A 190 -6.81 -11.31 -8.05
C LYS A 190 -6.46 -10.09 -7.20
N VAL A 191 -7.36 -9.11 -7.16
CA VAL A 191 -7.09 -7.77 -6.60
C VAL A 191 -7.83 -7.53 -5.29
N LEU A 192 -8.58 -8.52 -4.81
CA LEU A 192 -9.38 -8.40 -3.60
C LEU A 192 -8.47 -8.43 -2.37
N ALA A 193 -8.01 -7.24 -2.00
CA ALA A 193 -7.38 -6.95 -0.73
C ALA A 193 -8.13 -5.79 -0.08
N ILE A 194 -8.60 -6.00 1.15
CA ILE A 194 -9.19 -4.95 1.98
C ILE A 194 -8.33 -4.83 3.22
N ALA A 195 -7.66 -3.70 3.39
CA ALA A 195 -6.79 -3.47 4.54
C ALA A 195 -7.61 -3.17 5.81
N GLY A 196 -6.94 -3.20 6.97
CA GLY A 196 -7.57 -2.97 8.28
C GLY A 196 -8.22 -1.59 8.44
N ASP A 197 -7.72 -0.61 7.70
CA ASP A 197 -8.21 0.76 7.60
C ASP A 197 -9.31 0.94 6.52
N LEU A 198 -9.81 -0.17 5.97
CA LEU A 198 -10.80 -0.25 4.90
C LEU A 198 -10.35 0.26 3.52
N GLN A 199 -9.05 0.46 3.28
CA GLN A 199 -8.55 0.63 1.91
C GLN A 199 -8.94 -0.59 1.07
N GLY A 200 -9.36 -0.36 -0.18
CA GLY A 200 -9.81 -1.42 -1.08
C GLY A 200 -11.27 -1.89 -0.89
N SER A 201 -11.96 -1.46 0.18
CA SER A 201 -13.36 -1.83 0.45
C SER A 201 -14.36 -1.45 -0.66
N ARG A 202 -14.01 -0.50 -1.54
CA ARG A 202 -14.82 -0.16 -2.71
C ARG A 202 -15.07 -1.32 -3.68
N LEU A 203 -14.16 -2.30 -3.71
CA LEU A 203 -14.25 -3.45 -4.62
C LEU A 203 -15.44 -4.35 -4.31
N VAL A 204 -15.96 -4.30 -3.08
CA VAL A 204 -17.08 -5.15 -2.63
C VAL A 204 -18.42 -4.42 -2.61
N TYR A 205 -18.52 -3.21 -3.18
CA TYR A 205 -19.79 -2.47 -3.26
C TYR A 205 -20.89 -3.28 -3.97
N LEU A 206 -20.58 -3.92 -5.10
CA LEU A 206 -21.54 -4.76 -5.81
C LEU A 206 -21.92 -6.00 -4.99
N ALA A 207 -20.93 -6.71 -4.42
CA ALA A 207 -21.17 -7.87 -3.57
C ALA A 207 -22.01 -7.55 -2.31
N SER A 208 -21.87 -6.34 -1.77
CA SER A 208 -22.61 -5.84 -0.60
C SER A 208 -24.12 -5.75 -0.82
N VAL A 209 -24.56 -5.67 -2.08
CA VAL A 209 -25.99 -5.72 -2.42
C VAL A 209 -26.60 -7.05 -1.99
N GLY A 210 -25.94 -8.17 -2.29
CA GLY A 210 -26.39 -9.50 -1.88
C GLY A 210 -26.48 -9.62 -0.35
N LEU A 211 -25.49 -9.08 0.37
CA LEU A 211 -25.49 -9.05 1.84
C LEU A 211 -26.63 -8.19 2.40
N SER A 212 -26.91 -7.03 1.79
CA SER A 212 -28.00 -6.14 2.18
C SER A 212 -29.37 -6.79 1.93
N LEU A 213 -29.52 -7.54 0.84
CA LEU A 213 -30.72 -8.32 0.57
C LEU A 213 -30.91 -9.46 1.57
N LEU A 214 -29.83 -10.13 2.00
CA LEU A 214 -29.88 -11.11 3.10
C LEU A 214 -30.31 -10.47 4.42
N ALA A 215 -29.80 -9.27 4.74
CA ALA A 215 -30.22 -8.53 5.92
C ALA A 215 -31.71 -8.21 5.91
N ALA A 216 -32.25 -7.81 4.75
CA ALA A 216 -33.68 -7.57 4.58
C ALA A 216 -34.54 -8.84 4.80
N MET A 217 -34.00 -10.04 4.60
CA MET A 217 -34.76 -11.29 4.78
C MET A 217 -35.14 -11.58 6.23
N ILE A 218 -34.47 -11.01 7.23
CA ILE A 218 -34.78 -11.22 8.65
C ILE A 218 -36.15 -10.67 9.01
N VAL A 219 -36.48 -9.49 8.47
CA VAL A 219 -37.72 -8.77 8.77
C VAL A 219 -38.91 -9.27 7.96
N ILE A 220 -38.67 -10.12 6.96
CA ILE A 220 -39.75 -10.77 6.20
C ILE A 220 -40.50 -11.72 7.15
N ARG A 221 -41.82 -11.55 7.22
CA ARG A 221 -42.67 -12.43 8.03
C ARG A 221 -42.65 -13.85 7.47
N THR A 222 -42.45 -14.83 8.34
CA THR A 222 -42.26 -16.23 7.92
C THR A 222 -43.55 -16.93 7.48
N GLY A 223 -44.70 -16.24 7.41
CA GLY A 223 -45.97 -16.80 6.94
C GLY A 223 -46.62 -17.81 7.89
N LEU A 224 -45.85 -18.39 8.81
CA LEU A 224 -46.33 -18.95 10.08
C LEU A 224 -46.86 -17.78 10.92
N SER A 225 -47.85 -18.01 11.79
CA SER A 225 -48.51 -16.98 12.61
C SER A 225 -47.52 -16.26 13.54
N GLU A 226 -46.74 -15.34 12.98
CA GLU A 226 -45.68 -14.67 13.69
C GLU A 226 -46.32 -13.74 14.72
N ASN A 227 -46.03 -14.02 15.99
CA ASN A 227 -46.53 -13.21 17.08
C ASN A 227 -46.07 -11.75 16.88
N LYS A 228 -46.99 -10.79 17.06
CA LYS A 228 -46.71 -9.35 16.98
C LYS A 228 -45.45 -8.95 17.76
N LYS A 229 -45.18 -9.58 18.90
CA LYS A 229 -43.95 -9.36 19.69
C LYS A 229 -42.67 -9.69 18.92
N VAL A 230 -42.62 -10.81 18.20
CA VAL A 230 -41.43 -11.24 17.42
C VAL A 230 -41.21 -10.28 16.25
N ALA A 231 -42.27 -9.87 15.56
CA ALA A 231 -42.19 -8.89 14.49
C ALA A 231 -41.65 -7.53 14.99
N ILE A 232 -42.09 -7.08 16.17
CA ILE A 232 -41.57 -5.85 16.81
C ILE A 232 -40.09 -6.01 17.16
N LEU A 233 -39.68 -7.14 17.76
CA LEU A 233 -38.28 -7.38 18.09
C LEU A 233 -37.36 -7.38 16.86
N LYS A 234 -37.79 -8.00 15.76
CA LYS A 234 -37.06 -7.97 14.48
C LYS A 234 -36.91 -6.54 13.96
N LEU A 235 -37.95 -5.72 14.06
CA LEU A 235 -37.92 -4.33 13.63
C LEU A 235 -37.00 -3.48 14.52
N ILE A 236 -37.04 -3.68 15.84
CA ILE A 236 -36.13 -3.02 16.79
C ILE A 236 -34.69 -3.41 16.44
N PHE A 237 -34.40 -4.70 16.28
CA PHE A 237 -33.07 -5.17 15.90
C PHE A 237 -32.59 -4.55 14.59
N ALA A 238 -33.42 -4.58 13.54
CA ALA A 238 -33.07 -3.99 12.25
C ALA A 238 -32.82 -2.48 12.36
N SER A 239 -33.64 -1.76 13.12
CA SER A 239 -33.47 -0.32 13.35
C SER A 239 -32.18 -0.02 14.12
N SER A 240 -31.91 -0.76 15.20
CA SER A 240 -30.67 -0.64 15.97
C SER A 240 -29.44 -0.97 15.14
N PHE A 241 -29.51 -2.00 14.29
CA PHE A 241 -28.42 -2.37 13.40
C PHE A 241 -28.17 -1.31 12.33
N LEU A 242 -29.23 -0.75 11.73
CA LEU A 242 -29.10 0.38 10.80
C LEU A 242 -28.50 1.62 11.47
N CYS A 243 -28.90 1.94 12.71
CA CYS A 243 -28.28 3.00 13.50
C CYS A 243 -26.79 2.72 13.74
N LEU A 244 -26.42 1.48 14.07
CA LEU A 244 -25.02 1.08 14.24
C LEU A 244 -24.22 1.23 12.93
N CYS A 245 -24.76 0.78 11.80
CA CYS A 245 -24.15 0.96 10.48
C CYS A 245 -23.99 2.44 10.12
N PHE A 246 -24.99 3.27 10.40
CA PHE A 246 -24.94 4.71 10.16
C PHE A 246 -23.87 5.38 11.02
N SER A 247 -23.78 5.04 12.30
CA SER A 247 -22.74 5.55 13.19
C SER A 247 -21.34 5.17 12.72
N ALA A 248 -21.12 3.90 12.36
CA ALA A 248 -19.84 3.45 11.82
C ALA A 248 -19.48 4.16 10.50
N LEU A 249 -20.46 4.34 9.61
CA LEU A 249 -20.28 5.09 8.36
C LEU A 249 -19.94 6.56 8.62
N TRP A 250 -20.63 7.20 9.56
CA TRP A 250 -20.39 8.58 9.94
C TRP A 250 -18.97 8.80 10.45
N MET A 251 -18.48 7.92 11.34
CA MET A 251 -17.11 7.96 11.86
C MET A 251 -16.07 7.83 10.75
N ASN A 252 -16.25 6.85 9.85
CA ASN A 252 -15.38 6.68 8.69
C ASN A 252 -15.37 7.91 7.78
N ASN A 253 -16.52 8.56 7.58
CA ASN A 253 -16.60 9.77 6.75
C ASN A 253 -15.93 11.00 7.39
N GLN A 254 -15.81 11.07 8.72
CA GLN A 254 -15.06 12.17 9.36
C GLN A 254 -13.58 12.14 8.96
N VAL A 255 -12.99 10.95 8.86
CA VAL A 255 -11.61 10.78 8.42
C VAL A 255 -11.41 11.29 6.99
N TRP A 256 -12.32 10.95 6.07
CA TRP A 256 -12.29 11.49 4.70
C TRP A 256 -12.42 13.00 4.65
N ARG A 257 -13.23 13.59 5.53
CA ARG A 257 -13.34 15.05 5.66
C ARG A 257 -12.01 15.65 6.13
N THR A 258 -11.39 15.09 7.17
CA THR A 258 -10.10 15.55 7.69
C THR A 258 -9.00 15.42 6.63
N ALA A 259 -8.91 14.29 5.93
CA ALA A 259 -7.98 14.09 4.82
C ALA A 259 -8.20 15.13 3.70
N GLY A 260 -9.45 15.47 3.39
CA GLY A 260 -9.78 16.52 2.42
C GLY A 260 -9.36 17.92 2.88
N LEU A 261 -9.48 18.23 4.17
CA LEU A 261 -8.98 19.50 4.74
C LEU A 261 -7.45 19.55 4.65
N GLU A 262 -6.78 18.45 4.96
CA GLU A 262 -5.32 18.33 4.88
C GLU A 262 -4.80 18.52 3.46
N SER A 263 -5.40 17.82 2.50
CA SER A 263 -5.08 17.93 1.07
C SER A 263 -5.24 19.38 0.57
N ASN A 264 -6.29 20.08 1.02
CA ASN A 264 -6.50 21.50 0.69
C ASN A 264 -5.46 22.42 1.35
N ALA A 265 -5.03 22.12 2.57
CA ALA A 265 -3.99 22.88 3.26
C ALA A 265 -2.64 22.73 2.55
N ILE A 266 -2.28 21.52 2.13
CA ILE A 266 -1.08 21.23 1.34
C ILE A 266 -1.11 22.00 0.02
N ARG A 267 -2.22 21.92 -0.72
CA ARG A 267 -2.41 22.68 -1.97
C ARG A 267 -2.26 24.18 -1.76
N ALA A 268 -2.84 24.73 -0.69
CA ALA A 268 -2.72 26.15 -0.36
C ALA A 268 -1.27 26.53 0.00
N ALA A 269 -0.55 25.68 0.71
CA ALA A 269 0.86 25.90 1.03
C ALA A 269 1.75 25.84 -0.22
N LEU A 270 1.53 24.87 -1.11
CA LEU A 270 2.19 24.81 -2.42
C LEU A 270 1.94 26.10 -3.22
N SER A 271 0.69 26.54 -3.31
CA SER A 271 0.34 27.79 -4.00
C SER A 271 1.05 29.01 -3.42
N ARG A 272 1.17 29.10 -2.09
CA ARG A 272 1.89 30.19 -1.44
C ARG A 272 3.38 30.18 -1.77
N ILE A 273 4.07 29.04 -1.68
CA ILE A 273 5.50 28.99 -2.00
C ILE A 273 5.76 29.27 -3.48
N TYR A 274 4.90 28.79 -4.40
CA TYR A 274 5.09 28.98 -5.84
C TYR A 274 4.68 30.36 -6.37
N ARG A 275 4.03 31.19 -5.55
CA ARG A 275 3.89 32.63 -5.80
C ARG A 275 5.19 33.38 -5.57
N GLU A 276 6.01 32.91 -4.64
CA GLU A 276 7.30 33.52 -4.29
C GLU A 276 8.44 32.95 -5.14
N ILE A 277 8.42 31.65 -5.40
CA ILE A 277 9.38 30.96 -6.27
C ILE A 277 9.15 31.39 -7.72
N LYS A 278 10.17 32.01 -8.33
CA LYS A 278 10.18 32.35 -9.75
C LYS A 278 10.64 31.16 -10.59
N GLY A 279 10.07 31.00 -11.79
CA GLY A 279 10.42 29.89 -12.69
C GLY A 279 9.99 28.52 -12.15
N ASP A 280 10.54 27.44 -12.67
CA ASP A 280 10.21 26.07 -12.26
C ASP A 280 11.48 25.36 -11.78
N PRO A 281 12.12 25.84 -10.69
CA PRO A 281 13.33 25.20 -10.17
C PRO A 281 13.02 23.82 -9.59
N GLN A 282 14.05 23.02 -9.33
CA GLN A 282 13.87 21.73 -8.66
C GLN A 282 13.43 21.95 -7.22
N VAL A 283 12.27 21.39 -6.87
CA VAL A 283 11.69 21.44 -5.53
C VAL A 283 11.47 20.02 -5.03
N LEU A 284 11.96 19.75 -3.83
CA LEU A 284 11.71 18.54 -3.07
C LEU A 284 10.76 18.84 -1.93
N VAL A 285 9.76 17.97 -1.75
CA VAL A 285 8.84 18.03 -0.62
C VAL A 285 8.94 16.74 0.17
N THR A 286 9.17 16.85 1.48
CA THR A 286 9.14 15.74 2.43
C THR A 286 8.04 15.93 3.47
N GLY A 287 7.76 14.90 4.27
CA GLY A 287 6.79 14.96 5.36
C GLY A 287 5.31 14.95 4.93
N LEU A 288 5.01 14.84 3.63
CA LEU A 288 3.63 14.78 3.15
C LEU A 288 2.93 13.51 3.67
N PRO A 289 1.73 13.63 4.27
CA PRO A 289 1.01 12.46 4.75
C PRO A 289 0.44 11.66 3.56
N ASP A 290 0.66 10.36 3.60
CA ASP A 290 0.11 9.42 2.61
C ASP A 290 -1.41 9.28 2.76
N ASN A 291 -1.85 8.92 3.96
CA ASN A 291 -3.26 8.77 4.33
C ASN A 291 -3.48 9.11 5.83
N ILE A 292 -4.73 9.35 6.22
CA ILE A 292 -5.16 9.33 7.63
C ILE A 292 -6.16 8.19 7.77
N ALA A 293 -5.83 7.16 8.55
CA ALA A 293 -6.71 6.02 8.85
C ALA A 293 -7.43 5.47 7.59
N GLY A 294 -6.68 5.27 6.50
CA GLY A 294 -7.18 4.73 5.23
C GLY A 294 -7.77 5.74 4.24
N ALA A 295 -7.93 7.02 4.61
CA ALA A 295 -8.29 8.08 3.67
C ALA A 295 -7.05 8.73 3.06
N TYR A 296 -6.84 8.55 1.76
CA TYR A 296 -5.71 9.10 1.03
C TYR A 296 -5.66 10.63 1.05
N ILE A 297 -4.44 11.17 1.16
CA ILE A 297 -4.17 12.62 1.13
C ILE A 297 -3.26 12.97 -0.04
N CYS A 298 -1.99 12.55 0.00
CA CYS A 298 -1.00 12.89 -1.01
C CYS A 298 -0.44 11.71 -1.81
N ARG A 299 -0.92 10.47 -1.59
CA ARG A 299 -0.49 9.28 -2.36
C ARG A 299 -0.58 9.53 -3.88
N ASN A 300 0.55 9.64 -4.57
CA ASN A 300 0.63 9.95 -6.01
C ASN A 300 -0.13 11.23 -6.42
N ALA A 301 -0.38 12.15 -5.50
CA ALA A 301 -1.24 13.31 -5.76
C ALA A 301 -0.45 14.54 -6.19
N LEU A 302 0.83 14.65 -5.80
CA LEU A 302 1.64 15.84 -6.00
C LEU A 302 1.68 16.30 -7.48
N PRO A 303 1.90 15.43 -8.48
CA PRO A 303 1.90 15.84 -9.89
C PRO A 303 0.58 16.46 -10.37
N GLY A 304 -0.55 16.09 -9.75
CA GLY A 304 -1.86 16.69 -10.03
C GLY A 304 -2.13 17.94 -9.20
N MET A 305 -1.57 18.03 -7.99
CA MET A 305 -1.67 19.22 -7.13
C MET A 305 -0.86 20.39 -7.66
N THR A 306 0.18 20.13 -8.46
CA THR A 306 1.10 21.15 -8.99
C THR A 306 0.72 21.69 -10.36
N ARG A 307 -0.50 21.38 -10.85
CA ARG A 307 -1.01 21.82 -12.15
C ARG A 307 -2.21 22.76 -12.01
N ALA A 308 -2.57 23.43 -13.09
CA ALA A 308 -3.83 24.15 -13.19
C ALA A 308 -5.03 23.18 -13.18
N PRO A 309 -6.17 23.53 -12.55
CA PRO A 309 -6.45 24.79 -11.84
C PRO A 309 -6.07 24.80 -10.35
N GLN A 310 -5.35 23.79 -9.84
CA GLN A 310 -4.99 23.69 -8.43
C GLN A 310 -3.99 24.77 -8.01
N LEU A 311 -3.05 25.10 -8.92
CA LEU A 311 -2.11 26.22 -8.85
C LEU A 311 -2.36 27.25 -9.97
N GLU A 312 -1.78 28.45 -9.82
CA GLU A 312 -1.86 29.55 -10.80
C GLU A 312 -1.10 29.26 -12.10
N ARG A 313 -0.13 28.34 -12.06
CA ARG A 313 0.66 27.88 -13.20
C ARG A 313 1.08 26.44 -12.98
N ASP A 314 1.37 25.74 -14.08
CA ASP A 314 1.90 24.39 -14.02
C ASP A 314 3.34 24.39 -13.52
N ILE A 315 3.63 23.48 -12.59
CA ILE A 315 4.95 23.22 -12.02
C ILE A 315 5.30 21.76 -12.30
N ASN A 316 6.41 21.54 -13.00
CA ASN A 316 6.84 20.21 -13.43
C ASN A 316 7.98 19.66 -12.56
N ASN A 317 8.75 20.54 -11.91
CA ASN A 317 9.94 20.16 -11.15
C ASN A 317 9.69 20.08 -9.65
N CYS A 318 8.55 19.52 -9.23
CA CYS A 318 8.20 19.33 -7.83
C CYS A 318 8.02 17.84 -7.53
N LEU A 319 8.94 17.26 -6.75
CA LEU A 319 8.94 15.84 -6.41
C LEU A 319 8.74 15.66 -4.91
N THR A 320 8.04 14.58 -4.53
CA THR A 320 8.01 14.17 -3.13
C THR A 320 9.13 13.17 -2.89
N ILE A 321 9.78 13.29 -1.73
CA ILE A 321 10.74 12.30 -1.23
C ILE A 321 10.17 11.74 0.07
N SER A 322 9.70 10.50 0.01
CA SER A 322 9.17 9.80 1.18
C SER A 322 9.41 8.30 1.08
N SER A 323 9.38 7.63 2.22
CA SER A 323 9.33 6.18 2.36
C SER A 323 8.16 5.52 1.61
N VAL A 324 7.11 6.28 1.29
CA VAL A 324 5.90 5.78 0.63
C VAL A 324 5.94 5.91 -0.90
N GLU A 325 6.84 6.76 -1.41
CA GLU A 325 7.18 6.85 -2.84
C GLU A 325 8.67 6.52 -3.06
N PRO A 326 9.09 5.27 -2.77
CA PRO A 326 10.50 4.87 -2.66
C PRO A 326 11.22 4.75 -4.01
N VAL A 327 10.57 5.07 -5.13
CA VAL A 327 11.19 4.98 -6.47
C VAL A 327 12.33 5.99 -6.61
N ILE A 328 12.40 7.03 -5.76
CA ILE A 328 13.57 7.92 -5.73
C ILE A 328 14.62 7.29 -4.82
N PRO A 329 15.83 6.95 -5.32
CA PRO A 329 16.89 6.36 -4.52
C PRO A 329 17.53 7.43 -3.61
N PHE A 330 16.85 7.79 -2.51
CA PHE A 330 17.24 8.94 -1.68
C PHE A 330 18.66 8.81 -1.11
N GLY A 331 19.02 7.63 -0.58
CA GLY A 331 20.37 7.38 -0.04
C GLY A 331 21.47 7.68 -1.07
N TYR A 332 21.26 7.22 -2.30
CA TYR A 332 22.17 7.45 -3.43
C TYR A 332 22.29 8.94 -3.80
N LEU A 333 21.19 9.68 -3.71
CA LEU A 333 21.13 11.08 -4.11
C LEU A 333 21.59 12.05 -3.03
N ARG A 334 21.78 11.59 -1.81
CA ARG A 334 22.10 12.44 -0.66
C ARG A 334 23.35 13.30 -0.91
N ASP A 335 24.45 12.70 -1.36
CA ASP A 335 25.71 13.42 -1.61
C ASP A 335 25.57 14.43 -2.75
N SER A 336 24.79 14.07 -3.78
CA SER A 336 24.51 14.98 -4.88
C SER A 336 23.56 16.11 -4.48
N LEU A 337 22.67 15.90 -3.50
CA LEU A 337 21.81 16.95 -2.95
C LEU A 337 22.61 17.97 -2.15
N GLU A 338 23.56 17.48 -1.34
CA GLU A 338 24.51 18.36 -0.66
C GLU A 338 25.33 19.18 -1.67
N SER A 339 25.87 18.52 -2.70
CA SER A 339 26.66 19.18 -3.75
C SER A 339 25.85 20.17 -4.60
N ALA A 340 24.54 19.96 -4.73
CA ALA A 340 23.66 20.85 -5.49
C ALA A 340 23.37 22.16 -4.74
N GLY A 341 23.50 22.19 -3.41
CA GLY A 341 23.30 23.38 -2.59
C GLY A 341 21.94 24.03 -2.81
N ASP A 342 21.94 25.33 -3.08
CA ASP A 342 20.74 26.16 -3.28
C ASP A 342 19.99 25.92 -4.60
N GLN A 343 20.56 25.14 -5.53
CA GLN A 343 19.92 24.78 -6.81
C GLN A 343 18.68 23.90 -6.62
N VAL A 344 18.53 23.28 -5.44
CA VAL A 344 17.40 22.44 -5.09
C VAL A 344 16.73 23.00 -3.84
N LEU A 345 15.47 23.38 -3.96
CA LEU A 345 14.69 23.88 -2.83
C LEU A 345 14.03 22.71 -2.11
N ILE A 346 14.33 22.53 -0.83
CA ILE A 346 13.76 21.45 -0.03
C ILE A 346 12.76 22.03 0.97
N PHE A 347 11.57 21.45 1.02
CA PHE A 347 10.52 21.82 1.95
C PHE A 347 10.02 20.60 2.71
N ASP A 348 9.79 20.78 4.02
CA ASP A 348 9.11 19.82 4.87
C ASP A 348 7.67 20.27 5.13
N TRP A 349 6.73 19.33 5.09
CA TRP A 349 5.36 19.59 5.50
C TRP A 349 5.21 19.53 7.02
N ASP A 350 5.11 20.71 7.64
CA ASP A 350 4.80 20.83 9.05
C ASP A 350 3.32 20.53 9.28
N ASN A 351 3.05 19.29 9.70
CA ASN A 351 1.70 18.80 9.95
C ASN A 351 0.97 19.57 11.07
N ARG A 352 1.67 20.20 12.01
CA ARG A 352 1.05 20.99 13.09
C ARG A 352 0.66 22.38 12.60
N ALA A 353 1.62 23.06 11.96
CA ALA A 353 1.43 24.42 11.48
C ALA A 353 0.72 24.50 10.10
N LYS A 354 0.48 23.35 9.45
CA LYS A 354 -0.16 23.23 8.14
C LYS A 354 0.52 24.12 7.09
N ARG A 355 1.85 24.06 7.04
CA ARG A 355 2.68 24.87 6.13
C ARG A 355 3.90 24.09 5.66
N LEU A 356 4.41 24.49 4.50
CA LEU A 356 5.70 24.05 4.02
C LEU A 356 6.80 24.91 4.66
N VAL A 357 7.78 24.27 5.28
CA VAL A 357 8.92 24.91 5.92
C VAL A 357 10.17 24.57 5.12
N ARG A 358 10.92 25.58 4.70
CA ARG A 358 12.17 25.40 3.96
C ARG A 358 13.21 24.73 4.84
N ILE A 359 13.90 23.73 4.28
CA ILE A 359 15.09 23.11 4.87
C ILE A 359 16.30 23.66 4.12
N ASP A 360 17.22 24.28 4.87
CA ASP A 360 18.45 24.83 4.33
C ASP A 360 19.59 23.82 4.58
N LEU A 361 19.90 22.98 3.58
CA LEU A 361 20.97 21.98 3.70
C LEU A 361 22.34 22.62 3.99
N GLU A 362 22.61 23.82 3.49
CA GLU A 362 23.87 24.55 3.75
C GLU A 362 24.12 24.83 5.25
N LYS A 363 23.07 24.80 6.08
CA LYS A 363 23.17 25.00 7.53
C LYS A 363 23.35 23.69 8.30
N ILE A 364 23.29 22.55 7.60
CA ILE A 364 23.40 21.22 8.18
C ILE A 364 24.72 20.61 7.68
N PRO A 365 25.58 20.11 8.57
CA PRO A 365 26.79 19.42 8.12
C PRO A 365 26.42 18.19 7.28
N GLY A 366 27.10 17.98 6.16
CA GLY A 366 26.87 16.84 5.26
C GLY A 366 27.26 15.49 5.83
N SER A 367 28.35 15.47 6.59
CA SER A 367 28.90 14.27 7.24
C SER A 367 29.59 14.61 8.56
N PHE A 368 29.76 13.58 9.40
CA PHE A 368 30.63 13.66 10.57
C PHE A 368 32.10 13.38 10.19
N PRO A 369 33.08 13.75 11.04
CA PRO A 369 34.49 13.50 10.78
C PRO A 369 34.79 12.03 10.47
N SER A 370 35.91 11.75 9.81
CA SER A 370 36.37 10.40 9.42
C SER A 370 36.69 9.44 10.58
N LYS A 371 36.38 9.82 11.83
CA LYS A 371 36.49 8.95 13.00
C LYS A 371 35.09 8.69 13.56
N PRO A 372 34.81 7.47 14.05
CA PRO A 372 33.52 7.16 14.65
C PRO A 372 33.15 8.15 15.75
N LEU A 373 31.96 8.72 15.67
CA LEU A 373 31.44 9.60 16.71
C LEU A 373 30.81 8.74 17.80
N LEU A 374 31.44 8.70 18.98
CA LEU A 374 30.94 7.97 20.14
C LEU A 374 29.78 8.73 20.80
N LEU A 375 28.66 8.04 20.99
CA LEU A 375 27.48 8.57 21.66
C LEU A 375 27.39 8.01 23.09
N ALA A 376 27.11 8.89 24.05
CA ALA A 376 26.89 8.52 25.45
C ALA A 376 25.47 8.94 25.88
N PRO A 377 24.41 8.32 25.37
CA PRO A 377 23.04 8.65 25.75
C PRO A 377 22.70 8.13 27.14
N GLN A 378 21.64 8.68 27.72
CA GLN A 378 20.92 8.06 28.81
C GLN A 378 20.20 6.82 28.30
N ILE A 379 20.45 5.68 28.94
CA ILE A 379 19.89 4.39 28.56
C ILE A 379 18.81 4.00 29.57
N ARG A 380 17.63 3.64 29.08
CA ARG A 380 16.51 3.19 29.91
C ARG A 380 15.89 1.91 29.34
N GLU A 381 15.81 0.87 30.15
CA GLU A 381 14.97 -0.29 29.80
C GLU A 381 13.49 0.05 29.93
N THR A 382 12.71 -0.36 28.92
CA THR A 382 11.28 -0.09 28.83
C THR A 382 10.57 -1.23 28.07
N THR A 383 9.31 -1.03 27.74
CA THR A 383 8.55 -1.92 26.85
C THR A 383 7.86 -1.12 25.76
N TRP A 384 7.83 -1.67 24.55
CA TRP A 384 7.13 -1.09 23.40
C TRP A 384 6.12 -2.09 22.86
N LYS A 385 4.82 -1.72 22.90
CA LYS A 385 3.70 -2.62 22.54
C LYS A 385 3.81 -4.01 23.19
N GLY A 386 4.24 -4.06 24.45
CA GLY A 386 4.43 -5.30 25.22
C GLY A 386 5.72 -6.09 24.92
N ARG A 387 6.58 -5.60 24.02
CA ARG A 387 7.91 -6.18 23.73
C ARG A 387 9.00 -5.50 24.57
N PRO A 388 10.06 -6.21 24.99
CA PRO A 388 11.23 -5.59 25.62
C PRO A 388 11.86 -4.54 24.70
N ALA A 389 12.20 -3.39 25.25
CA ALA A 389 12.83 -2.31 24.50
C ALA A 389 13.85 -1.54 25.35
N ILE A 390 14.81 -0.91 24.68
CA ILE A 390 15.82 -0.04 25.26
C ILE A 390 15.66 1.32 24.61
N GLU A 391 15.30 2.31 25.41
CA GLU A 391 15.16 3.70 24.99
C GLU A 391 16.47 4.46 25.28
N LEU A 392 16.95 5.17 24.27
CA LEU A 392 18.16 5.98 24.30
C LEU A 392 17.74 7.45 24.13
N THR A 393 18.10 8.29 25.11
CA THR A 393 17.77 9.73 25.12
C THR A 393 18.95 10.57 25.60
N GLY A 394 18.84 11.90 25.55
CA GLY A 394 19.80 12.82 26.16
C GLY A 394 20.59 13.65 25.14
N GLN A 395 21.38 14.59 25.65
CA GLN A 395 22.03 15.62 24.83
C GLN A 395 23.01 15.09 23.77
N SER A 396 23.63 13.93 24.01
CA SER A 396 24.53 13.30 23.04
C SER A 396 23.82 12.81 21.77
N LEU A 397 22.50 12.63 21.81
CA LEU A 397 21.68 12.29 20.64
C LEU A 397 21.15 13.51 19.89
N ASP A 398 21.29 14.72 20.46
CA ASP A 398 20.82 15.97 19.85
C ASP A 398 21.70 16.37 18.66
N LEU A 399 21.57 15.61 17.58
CA LEU A 399 22.34 15.69 16.35
C LEU A 399 21.39 15.82 15.17
N PRO A 400 21.72 16.61 14.14
CA PRO A 400 20.92 16.63 12.91
C PRO A 400 20.93 15.26 12.25
N GLY A 401 19.78 14.84 11.70
CA GLY A 401 19.64 13.53 11.06
C GLY A 401 20.47 13.38 9.78
N PHE A 402 20.61 14.44 8.98
CA PHE A 402 21.26 14.40 7.66
C PHE A 402 22.67 13.80 7.68
N PRO A 403 23.61 14.21 8.55
CA PRO A 403 24.96 13.62 8.60
C PRO A 403 25.03 12.20 9.21
N ILE A 404 23.96 11.71 9.85
CA ILE A 404 23.95 10.38 10.45
C ILE A 404 23.66 9.35 9.35
N SER A 405 24.71 8.81 8.76
CA SER A 405 24.58 7.78 7.73
C SER A 405 24.25 6.40 8.30
N ILE A 406 24.92 6.06 9.40
CA ILE A 406 24.93 4.72 10.00
C ILE A 406 24.92 4.86 11.52
N ILE A 407 24.23 3.95 12.20
CA ILE A 407 24.23 3.84 13.67
C ILE A 407 24.64 2.41 14.01
N ALA A 408 25.75 2.28 14.76
CA ALA A 408 26.22 1.01 15.29
C ALA A 408 26.00 0.96 16.81
N ILE A 409 25.42 -0.13 17.29
CA ILE A 409 25.12 -0.36 18.71
C ILE A 409 25.71 -1.71 19.12
N ASP A 410 26.74 -1.66 19.96
CA ASP A 410 27.30 -2.86 20.58
C ASP A 410 26.56 -3.13 21.89
N LEU A 411 26.08 -4.37 22.04
CA LEU A 411 25.36 -4.79 23.23
C LEU A 411 25.68 -6.22 23.64
N VAL A 412 25.50 -6.49 24.93
CA VAL A 412 25.63 -7.82 25.53
C VAL A 412 24.27 -8.29 26.01
N LEU A 413 23.81 -9.39 25.44
CA LEU A 413 22.56 -10.03 25.84
C LEU A 413 22.70 -10.71 27.21
N ALA A 414 21.60 -10.79 27.96
CA ALA A 414 21.54 -11.49 29.24
C ALA A 414 21.93 -12.98 29.11
N GLY A 415 21.68 -13.58 27.95
CA GLY A 415 22.15 -14.89 27.56
C GLY A 415 22.17 -15.04 26.03
N PRO A 416 22.77 -16.12 25.50
CA PRO A 416 22.84 -16.35 24.07
C PRO A 416 21.46 -16.36 23.40
N ALA A 417 21.34 -15.75 22.22
CA ALA A 417 20.10 -15.76 21.45
C ALA A 417 19.71 -17.20 21.09
N LYS A 418 18.45 -17.58 21.37
CA LYS A 418 17.96 -18.96 21.16
C LYS A 418 17.67 -19.26 19.69
N GLU A 419 17.36 -18.23 18.92
CA GLU A 419 17.02 -18.26 17.51
C GLU A 419 17.49 -16.95 16.88
N THR A 420 17.52 -16.88 15.54
CA THR A 420 17.80 -15.63 14.83
C THR A 420 16.57 -14.72 14.96
N VAL A 421 16.75 -13.52 15.52
CA VAL A 421 15.64 -12.60 15.84
C VAL A 421 15.87 -11.24 15.20
N ARG A 422 14.81 -10.69 14.59
CA ARG A 422 14.78 -9.31 14.08
C ARG A 422 14.89 -8.30 15.23
N VAL A 423 15.67 -7.26 15.02
CA VAL A 423 15.78 -6.11 15.91
C VAL A 423 15.37 -4.86 15.14
N ASP A 424 14.44 -4.11 15.72
CA ASP A 424 13.94 -2.87 15.15
C ASP A 424 14.53 -1.67 15.91
N LEU A 425 15.04 -0.69 15.17
CA LEU A 425 15.46 0.62 15.67
C LEU A 425 14.43 1.65 15.21
N LEU A 426 13.67 2.19 16.17
CA LEU A 426 12.74 3.29 15.96
C LEU A 426 13.41 4.60 16.40
N TYR A 427 12.93 5.72 15.86
CA TYR A 427 13.47 7.03 16.19
C TYR A 427 12.37 8.08 16.43
N ARG A 428 12.76 9.13 17.13
CA ARG A 428 12.04 10.39 17.24
C ARG A 428 12.95 11.55 16.86
N ASN A 429 12.41 12.51 16.13
CA ASN A 429 13.08 13.75 15.79
C ASN A 429 12.07 14.91 15.80
N GLU A 430 12.51 16.14 15.54
CA GLU A 430 11.67 17.33 15.56
C GLU A 430 10.41 17.23 14.65
N ARG A 431 10.45 16.40 13.60
CA ARG A 431 9.33 16.18 12.68
C ARG A 431 8.52 14.90 12.96
N GLN A 432 9.04 14.00 13.79
CA GLN A 432 8.43 12.74 14.17
C GLN A 432 8.47 12.57 15.69
N GLU A 433 7.38 12.96 16.34
CA GLU A 433 7.28 12.97 17.80
C GLU A 433 7.08 11.59 18.42
N ASN A 434 6.50 10.66 17.67
CA ASN A 434 6.16 9.32 18.16
C ASN A 434 6.98 8.27 17.42
N PHE A 435 7.39 7.23 18.15
CA PHE A 435 7.96 6.04 17.54
C PHE A 435 6.93 5.39 16.59
N SER A 436 7.36 5.09 15.38
CA SER A 436 6.54 4.40 14.37
C SER A 436 7.27 3.17 13.85
N GLU A 437 6.54 2.05 13.75
CA GLU A 437 7.08 0.80 13.18
C GLU A 437 7.20 0.87 11.66
N ASP A 438 6.40 1.71 11.00
CA ASP A 438 6.43 1.88 9.54
C ASP A 438 7.71 2.56 9.04
N ARG A 439 8.46 3.19 9.96
CA ARG A 439 9.71 3.93 9.70
C ARG A 439 10.88 3.36 10.49
N ALA A 440 10.76 2.14 10.98
CA ALA A 440 11.82 1.49 11.75
C ALA A 440 12.94 1.01 10.82
N PHE A 441 14.16 1.02 11.33
CA PHE A 441 15.31 0.38 10.70
C PHE A 441 15.47 -1.03 11.25
N HIS A 442 15.91 -1.96 10.42
CA HIS A 442 15.87 -3.38 10.78
C HIS A 442 17.24 -4.00 10.62
N THR A 443 17.61 -4.79 11.61
CA THR A 443 18.73 -5.73 11.57
C THR A 443 18.33 -7.00 12.32
N GLN A 444 19.27 -7.87 12.61
CA GLN A 444 19.00 -9.16 13.25
C GLN A 444 20.17 -9.58 14.15
N ILE A 445 19.83 -10.36 15.17
CA ILE A 445 20.78 -11.06 16.04
C ILE A 445 20.76 -12.53 15.65
N GLU A 446 21.93 -13.13 15.47
CA GLU A 446 22.01 -14.54 15.09
C GLU A 446 21.87 -15.47 16.28
N LYS A 447 21.37 -16.68 16.00
CA LYS A 447 21.28 -17.73 17.01
C LYS A 447 22.67 -18.03 17.59
N GLY A 448 22.77 -17.96 18.92
CA GLY A 448 24.00 -18.22 19.67
C GLY A 448 24.77 -16.97 20.04
N ASP A 449 24.45 -15.81 19.46
CA ASP A 449 25.13 -14.56 19.78
C ASP A 449 24.85 -14.14 21.22
N LYS A 450 25.89 -13.67 21.90
CA LYS A 450 25.80 -13.03 23.22
C LYS A 450 26.27 -11.58 23.17
N ASN A 451 27.40 -11.35 22.50
CA ASN A 451 27.91 -10.01 22.21
C ASN A 451 27.55 -9.70 20.76
N CYS A 452 26.74 -8.67 20.56
CA CYS A 452 26.16 -8.34 19.26
C CYS A 452 26.58 -6.92 18.87
N SER A 453 27.01 -6.74 17.62
CA SER A 453 27.17 -5.42 17.02
C SER A 453 26.04 -5.21 16.01
N LEU A 454 25.11 -4.33 16.36
CA LEU A 454 23.92 -4.05 15.55
C LEU A 454 24.16 -2.81 14.70
N VAL A 455 24.16 -2.97 13.38
CA VAL A 455 24.38 -1.86 12.45
C VAL A 455 23.06 -1.53 11.72
N PHE A 456 22.70 -0.25 11.74
CA PHE A 456 21.51 0.31 11.09
C PHE A 456 21.93 1.42 10.12
N ALA A 457 21.30 1.49 8.95
CA ALA A 457 21.59 2.49 7.93
C ALA A 457 20.38 3.41 7.69
N PRO A 458 20.19 4.44 8.53
CA PRO A 458 19.08 5.39 8.38
C PRO A 458 19.24 6.35 7.19
N ARG A 459 20.44 6.42 6.57
CA ARG A 459 20.75 7.33 5.44
C ARG A 459 19.71 7.36 4.33
N SER A 460 19.08 6.23 4.04
CA SER A 460 18.16 6.07 2.92
C SER A 460 16.74 6.52 3.27
N SER A 461 16.48 6.92 4.52
CA SER A 461 15.20 7.51 4.93
C SER A 461 15.25 9.03 4.85
N PRO A 462 14.50 9.65 3.92
CA PRO A 462 14.39 11.11 3.86
C PRO A 462 13.76 11.69 5.12
N GLU A 463 12.81 10.99 5.77
CA GLU A 463 12.16 11.46 7.00
C GLU A 463 13.09 11.44 8.21
N PHE A 464 14.09 10.56 8.22
CA PHE A 464 15.14 10.59 9.23
C PHE A 464 16.15 11.69 8.91
N ALA A 465 16.71 11.68 7.71
CA ALA A 465 17.79 12.59 7.30
C ALA A 465 17.34 14.07 7.30
N LEU A 466 16.14 14.35 6.84
CA LEU A 466 15.59 15.72 6.73
C LEU A 466 14.65 16.09 7.88
N GLY A 467 14.44 15.19 8.85
CA GLY A 467 13.50 15.38 9.95
C GLY A 467 14.02 16.23 11.11
N GLY A 468 15.08 17.01 10.90
CA GLY A 468 15.67 17.89 11.92
C GLY A 468 16.59 17.15 12.88
N ARG A 469 16.56 17.55 14.15
CA ARG A 469 17.43 16.99 15.20
C ARG A 469 16.82 15.74 15.83
N LEU A 470 17.67 14.73 16.04
CA LEU A 470 17.32 13.47 16.67
C LEU A 470 17.09 13.69 18.18
N GLU A 471 15.96 13.18 18.69
CA GLU A 471 15.58 13.34 20.11
C GLU A 471 15.77 12.04 20.89
N ALA A 472 15.41 10.91 20.28
CA ALA A 472 15.45 9.61 20.94
C ALA A 472 15.56 8.47 19.92
N LEU A 473 16.15 7.36 20.37
CA LEU A 473 16.16 6.08 19.66
C LEU A 473 15.53 5.02 20.56
N LEU A 474 14.85 4.05 19.96
CA LEU A 474 14.22 2.94 20.67
C LEU A 474 14.56 1.64 19.96
N LEU A 475 15.34 0.81 20.63
CA LEU A 475 15.68 -0.53 20.18
C LEU A 475 14.66 -1.52 20.74
N THR A 476 13.99 -2.32 19.91
CA THR A 476 12.99 -3.30 20.36
C THR A 476 13.19 -4.66 19.71
N SER A 477 13.20 -5.71 20.54
CA SER A 477 13.25 -7.11 20.11
C SER A 477 12.94 -8.03 21.30
N PRO A 478 12.34 -9.21 21.08
CA PRO A 478 12.07 -10.18 22.14
C PRO A 478 13.30 -10.56 23.00
N CYS A 479 14.51 -10.53 22.43
CA CYS A 479 15.74 -10.94 23.11
C CYS A 479 16.44 -9.83 23.92
N LEU A 480 15.96 -8.58 23.89
CA LEU A 480 16.63 -7.44 24.56
C LEU A 480 16.38 -7.36 26.06
N LYS A 481 15.60 -8.28 26.64
CA LYS A 481 15.32 -8.27 28.08
C LYS A 481 16.62 -8.46 28.88
N GLY A 482 17.02 -7.45 29.64
CA GLY A 482 18.27 -7.45 30.42
C GLY A 482 19.53 -7.32 29.56
N ALA A 483 19.41 -6.87 28.31
CA ALA A 483 20.57 -6.58 27.46
C ALA A 483 21.22 -5.26 27.88
N LYS A 484 22.56 -5.25 27.90
CA LYS A 484 23.36 -4.07 28.27
C LYS A 484 24.00 -3.48 27.02
N VAL A 485 23.70 -2.21 26.74
CA VAL A 485 24.40 -1.46 25.69
C VAL A 485 25.80 -1.09 26.19
N GLU A 486 26.83 -1.47 25.44
CA GLU A 486 28.23 -1.20 25.77
C GLU A 486 28.75 0.04 25.06
N LYS A 487 28.38 0.19 23.79
CA LYS A 487 28.89 1.26 22.94
C LYS A 487 27.85 1.63 21.90
N ILE A 488 27.75 2.93 21.61
CA ILE A 488 26.98 3.44 20.49
C ILE A 488 27.89 4.37 19.72
N GLU A 489 27.95 4.19 18.41
CA GLU A 489 28.74 5.06 17.54
C GLU A 489 28.08 5.31 16.18
N ILE A 490 28.49 6.40 15.56
CA ILE A 490 28.21 6.71 14.17
C ILE A 490 29.52 6.43 13.42
N PRO A 491 29.67 5.25 12.78
CA PRO A 491 30.89 4.89 12.06
C PRO A 491 31.04 5.69 10.77
N ASP A 492 32.25 5.67 10.21
CA ASP A 492 32.50 6.21 8.87
C ASP A 492 31.73 5.37 7.84
N GLU A 493 30.96 6.06 7.02
CA GLU A 493 30.15 5.50 5.95
C GLU A 493 31.00 4.75 4.92
N THR A 494 32.12 5.35 4.51
CA THR A 494 33.02 4.78 3.50
C THR A 494 33.65 3.48 3.98
N ALA A 495 33.72 3.29 5.30
CA ALA A 495 34.19 2.06 5.94
C ALA A 495 33.11 1.00 6.10
N THR A 496 31.86 1.24 5.68
CA THR A 496 30.74 0.36 6.01
C THR A 496 29.93 -0.10 4.80
N ILE A 497 29.83 0.74 3.75
CA ILE A 497 29.09 0.41 2.52
C ILE A 497 29.96 0.57 1.26
N PRO A 498 29.71 -0.20 0.19
CA PRO A 498 30.26 0.11 -1.12
C PRO A 498 29.51 1.28 -1.77
N HIS A 499 30.22 2.04 -2.61
CA HIS A 499 29.65 3.12 -3.40
C HIS A 499 29.50 2.71 -4.86
N ILE A 500 28.44 3.20 -5.50
CA ILE A 500 28.24 3.05 -6.95
C ILE A 500 28.07 4.43 -7.59
N SER A 501 28.43 4.57 -8.86
CA SER A 501 28.16 5.80 -9.62
C SER A 501 28.05 5.54 -11.12
N PHE A 502 27.33 6.39 -11.85
CA PHE A 502 27.30 6.35 -13.31
C PHE A 502 27.16 7.76 -13.88
N ALA A 503 27.49 7.93 -15.16
CA ALA A 503 27.54 9.25 -15.76
C ALA A 503 26.18 9.98 -15.69
N GLY A 504 26.17 11.19 -15.13
CA GLY A 504 24.97 12.02 -15.01
C GLY A 504 23.95 11.53 -13.97
N SER A 505 24.32 10.61 -13.08
CA SER A 505 23.41 10.00 -12.10
C SER A 505 22.98 10.92 -10.96
N GLY A 506 23.65 12.06 -10.78
CA GLY A 506 23.36 13.01 -9.72
C GLY A 506 21.94 13.57 -9.76
N TYR A 507 21.58 14.31 -8.71
CA TYR A 507 20.23 14.84 -8.51
C TYR A 507 19.79 15.81 -9.63
N LEU A 508 20.70 16.68 -10.09
CA LEU A 508 20.42 17.58 -11.21
C LEU A 508 20.46 16.87 -12.58
N GLY A 509 20.92 15.61 -12.61
CA GLY A 509 20.91 14.76 -13.79
C GLY A 509 19.74 13.78 -13.74
N SER A 510 20.05 12.48 -13.86
CA SER A 510 19.04 11.42 -13.95
C SER A 510 18.44 11.01 -12.60
N LYS A 511 18.85 11.61 -11.48
CA LYS A 511 18.31 11.29 -10.15
C LYS A 511 18.45 9.81 -9.79
N GLY A 512 19.57 9.20 -10.15
CA GLY A 512 19.86 7.78 -9.89
C GLY A 512 19.09 6.83 -10.81
N PHE A 513 18.40 7.34 -11.84
CA PHE A 513 17.77 6.51 -12.86
C PHE A 513 18.74 6.19 -14.00
N MET A 514 18.94 4.91 -14.25
CA MET A 514 19.62 4.35 -15.40
C MET A 514 18.55 3.89 -16.40
N HIS A 515 18.53 4.48 -17.60
CA HIS A 515 17.54 4.16 -18.63
C HIS A 515 18.15 3.22 -19.67
N LEU A 516 17.55 2.04 -19.85
CA LEU A 516 17.97 1.03 -20.81
C LEU A 516 16.82 0.66 -21.75
N SER A 517 17.12 0.63 -23.05
CA SER A 517 16.13 0.45 -24.11
C SER A 517 16.66 -0.42 -25.23
N ALA A 518 15.78 -1.19 -25.90
CA ALA A 518 16.16 -1.91 -27.10
C ALA A 518 16.42 -0.95 -28.29
N THR A 519 15.71 0.17 -28.34
CA THR A 519 15.78 1.17 -29.42
C THR A 519 16.68 2.37 -29.09
N GLY A 520 16.90 2.64 -27.80
CA GLY A 520 17.78 3.69 -27.29
C GLY A 520 19.09 3.17 -26.70
N THR A 521 19.36 3.52 -25.45
CA THR A 521 20.58 3.15 -24.73
C THR A 521 20.60 1.66 -24.40
N LYS A 522 21.45 0.88 -25.07
CA LYS A 522 21.51 -0.58 -24.87
C LYS A 522 22.32 -1.00 -23.66
N SER A 523 23.31 -0.22 -23.25
CA SER A 523 24.12 -0.49 -22.07
C SER A 523 24.71 0.80 -21.49
N MET A 524 25.03 0.78 -20.21
CA MET A 524 25.68 1.89 -19.51
C MET A 524 26.78 1.38 -18.56
N PRO A 525 27.92 2.08 -18.45
CA PRO A 525 28.92 1.78 -17.43
C PRO A 525 28.42 2.21 -16.05
N LEU A 526 28.70 1.37 -15.06
CA LEU A 526 28.46 1.59 -13.65
C LEU A 526 29.79 1.41 -12.91
N GLU A 527 30.27 2.47 -12.29
CA GLU A 527 31.44 2.41 -11.42
C GLU A 527 31.04 1.90 -10.03
N ILE A 528 31.86 1.03 -9.47
CA ILE A 528 31.69 0.47 -8.13
C ILE A 528 33.01 0.67 -7.36
N ASP A 529 32.92 1.05 -6.08
CA ASP A 529 34.06 1.15 -5.17
C ASP A 529 33.70 0.60 -3.79
N GLY A 530 34.27 -0.55 -3.45
CA GLY A 530 34.15 -1.21 -2.16
C GLY A 530 35.40 -1.12 -1.29
N ARG A 531 36.47 -0.45 -1.74
CA ARG A 531 37.80 -0.48 -1.07
C ARG A 531 37.80 0.03 0.37
N GLY A 532 36.84 0.89 0.72
CA GLY A 532 36.71 1.41 2.06
C GLY A 532 36.22 0.37 3.08
N VAL A 533 35.48 -0.66 2.64
CA VAL A 533 34.89 -1.67 3.54
C VAL A 533 35.97 -2.64 4.04
N PRO A 534 36.22 -2.74 5.36
CA PRO A 534 37.24 -3.61 5.92
C PRO A 534 37.05 -5.08 5.56
N GLY A 535 38.15 -5.75 5.19
CA GLY A 535 38.16 -7.18 4.86
C GLY A 535 37.56 -7.53 3.50
N SER A 536 37.18 -6.53 2.69
CA SER A 536 36.64 -6.75 1.35
C SER A 536 37.72 -7.14 0.33
N SER A 537 37.44 -8.17 -0.46
CA SER A 537 38.28 -8.70 -1.54
C SER A 537 37.71 -8.38 -2.93
N SER A 538 36.39 -8.29 -3.03
CA SER A 538 35.64 -8.10 -4.28
C SER A 538 34.25 -7.50 -4.00
N THR A 539 33.51 -7.17 -5.05
CA THR A 539 32.12 -6.73 -4.92
C THR A 539 31.17 -7.59 -5.77
N VAL A 540 29.89 -7.50 -5.45
CA VAL A 540 28.81 -8.06 -6.26
C VAL A 540 27.75 -6.99 -6.46
N PHE A 541 27.25 -6.85 -7.69
CA PHE A 541 26.12 -5.99 -8.01
C PHE A 541 24.85 -6.84 -8.12
N GLU A 542 23.92 -6.60 -7.21
CA GLU A 542 22.63 -7.28 -7.17
C GLU A 542 21.59 -6.52 -8.00
N ILE A 543 20.73 -7.26 -8.68
CA ILE A 543 19.57 -6.74 -9.41
C ILE A 543 18.31 -7.41 -8.86
N GLY A 544 17.35 -6.60 -8.41
CA GLY A 544 16.05 -7.06 -7.93
C GLY A 544 15.14 -7.60 -9.04
N LEU A 545 14.00 -8.20 -8.66
CA LEU A 545 12.95 -8.58 -9.59
C LEU A 545 12.20 -7.36 -10.19
N PRO A 546 11.61 -7.46 -11.39
CA PRO A 546 10.90 -6.35 -12.02
C PRO A 546 9.74 -5.86 -11.17
N ASN A 547 9.63 -4.54 -11.03
CA ASN A 547 8.62 -3.81 -10.29
C ASN A 547 8.52 -4.23 -8.81
N ARG A 548 9.66 -4.61 -8.23
CA ARG A 548 9.81 -4.90 -6.81
C ARG A 548 10.94 -4.07 -6.24
N LEU A 549 10.76 -3.69 -4.98
CA LEU A 549 11.70 -2.89 -4.21
C LEU A 549 12.42 -3.80 -3.22
N PHE A 550 13.65 -3.43 -2.87
CA PHE A 550 14.36 -4.05 -1.77
C PHE A 550 13.60 -3.80 -0.46
N THR A 551 13.35 -4.87 0.29
CA THR A 551 12.72 -4.81 1.61
C THR A 551 13.54 -4.04 2.64
N SER A 552 14.86 -4.02 2.49
CA SER A 552 15.81 -3.26 3.29
C SER A 552 16.84 -2.62 2.37
N LEU A 553 16.82 -1.29 2.24
CA LEU A 553 17.62 -0.56 1.25
C LEU A 553 19.13 -0.78 1.42
N ASN A 554 19.64 -0.78 2.66
CA ASN A 554 21.06 -0.97 3.00
C ASN A 554 21.28 -2.12 3.99
N GLY A 555 20.47 -3.19 3.91
CA GLY A 555 20.56 -4.32 4.84
C GLY A 555 21.88 -5.10 4.73
N PRO A 556 22.30 -5.85 5.77
CA PRO A 556 23.53 -6.64 5.75
C PRO A 556 23.45 -7.92 4.91
N ARG A 557 22.29 -8.23 4.29
CA ARG A 557 22.06 -9.51 3.61
C ARG A 557 21.35 -9.36 2.27
N SER A 558 21.60 -10.37 1.43
CA SER A 558 20.87 -10.62 0.19
C SER A 558 19.39 -10.80 0.43
N GLU A 559 18.57 -10.30 -0.47
CA GLU A 559 17.13 -10.50 -0.40
C GLU A 559 16.67 -11.72 -1.18
N SER A 560 15.54 -12.31 -0.81
CA SER A 560 14.92 -13.42 -1.52
C SER A 560 14.26 -13.02 -2.86
N GLN A 561 14.37 -11.75 -3.26
CA GLN A 561 13.72 -11.17 -4.43
C GLN A 561 14.71 -10.70 -5.49
N LEU A 562 15.82 -11.42 -5.65
CA LEU A 562 16.82 -11.13 -6.67
C LEU A 562 16.48 -11.77 -8.01
N LEU A 563 16.75 -11.01 -9.08
CA LEU A 563 16.81 -11.52 -10.45
C LEU A 563 18.20 -12.11 -10.73
N LYS A 564 19.26 -11.35 -10.41
CA LYS A 564 20.63 -11.71 -10.78
C LYS A 564 21.65 -11.04 -9.87
N GLU A 565 22.79 -11.71 -9.69
CA GLU A 565 23.99 -11.16 -9.09
C GLU A 565 25.09 -11.11 -10.15
N LEU A 566 25.80 -9.99 -10.22
CA LEU A 566 26.89 -9.75 -11.16
C LEU A 566 28.18 -9.57 -10.38
N PRO A 567 29.14 -10.50 -10.49
CA PRO A 567 30.46 -10.33 -9.90
C PRO A 567 31.12 -9.06 -10.44
N ALA A 568 31.75 -8.30 -9.55
CA ALA A 568 32.43 -7.05 -9.87
C ALA A 568 33.77 -6.96 -9.13
N PRO A 569 34.76 -6.24 -9.69
CA PRO A 569 36.01 -6.00 -9.00
C PRO A 569 35.77 -5.21 -7.70
N LEU A 570 36.72 -5.25 -6.76
CA LEU A 570 36.62 -4.45 -5.54
C LEU A 570 36.46 -2.95 -5.84
N SER A 571 37.08 -2.47 -6.92
CA SER A 571 36.84 -1.16 -7.50
C SER A 571 37.01 -1.22 -9.02
N GLY A 572 36.09 -0.59 -9.77
CA GLY A 572 36.15 -0.50 -11.22
C GLY A 572 34.77 -0.38 -11.89
N SER A 573 34.77 -0.49 -13.22
CA SER A 573 33.58 -0.33 -14.04
C SER A 573 32.92 -1.68 -14.37
N LEU A 574 31.60 -1.75 -14.20
CA LEU A 574 30.72 -2.84 -14.59
C LEU A 574 29.76 -2.33 -15.67
N THR A 575 29.66 -3.04 -16.81
CA THR A 575 28.68 -2.65 -17.85
C THR A 575 27.33 -3.30 -17.59
N ILE A 576 26.29 -2.50 -17.43
CA ILE A 576 24.91 -2.96 -17.30
C ILE A 576 24.23 -2.88 -18.66
N GLY A 577 23.91 -4.03 -19.24
CA GLY A 577 23.24 -4.14 -20.55
C GLY A 577 21.75 -4.47 -20.45
N ARG A 578 20.98 -4.02 -21.44
CA ARG A 578 19.53 -4.26 -21.59
C ARG A 578 19.18 -5.75 -21.63
N GLU A 579 20.09 -6.59 -22.14
CA GLU A 579 19.96 -8.04 -22.25
C GLU A 579 19.91 -8.76 -20.88
N LEU A 580 20.33 -8.09 -19.80
CA LEU A 580 20.22 -8.62 -18.45
C LEU A 580 18.77 -8.66 -17.94
N PHE A 581 17.86 -7.94 -18.61
CA PHE A 581 16.49 -7.73 -18.15
C PHE A 581 15.50 -8.46 -19.07
N PRO A 582 14.80 -9.49 -18.58
CA PRO A 582 13.93 -10.32 -19.41
C PRO A 582 12.62 -9.62 -19.82
N THR A 583 12.23 -8.55 -19.12
CA THR A 583 10.96 -7.84 -19.30
C THR A 583 11.16 -6.34 -19.15
N ALA A 584 10.36 -5.52 -19.81
CA ALA A 584 10.25 -4.11 -19.46
C ALA A 584 9.74 -3.93 -18.02
N GLY A 585 10.23 -2.90 -17.34
CA GLY A 585 9.87 -2.61 -15.96
C GLY A 585 10.89 -1.75 -15.24
N ILE A 586 10.62 -1.50 -13.96
CA ILE A 586 11.54 -0.80 -13.06
C ILE A 586 12.24 -1.85 -12.19
N TYR A 587 13.56 -1.75 -12.12
CA TYR A 587 14.41 -2.62 -11.31
C TYR A 587 15.20 -1.77 -10.30
N GLU A 588 15.54 -2.35 -9.17
CA GLU A 588 16.53 -1.78 -8.26
C GLU A 588 17.84 -2.55 -8.36
N GLY A 589 18.97 -1.84 -8.30
CA GLY A 589 20.28 -2.47 -8.27
C GLY A 589 21.21 -1.80 -7.27
N ARG A 590 22.01 -2.60 -6.56
CA ARG A 590 22.92 -2.12 -5.51
C ARG A 590 24.17 -2.99 -5.41
N ALA A 591 25.24 -2.47 -4.80
CA ALA A 591 26.47 -3.22 -4.59
C ALA A 591 26.57 -3.80 -3.17
N PHE A 592 27.32 -4.91 -3.05
CA PHE A 592 27.76 -5.52 -1.80
C PHE A 592 29.25 -5.84 -1.87
N CYS A 593 29.95 -5.76 -0.74
CA CYS A 593 31.31 -6.25 -0.62
C CYS A 593 31.34 -7.73 -0.20
N LEU A 594 32.31 -8.47 -0.72
CA LEU A 594 32.61 -9.86 -0.36
C LEU A 594 34.01 -9.93 0.23
N ASP A 595 34.22 -10.78 1.23
CA ASP A 595 35.54 -11.07 1.82
C ASP A 595 36.32 -12.12 0.99
N GLU A 596 37.49 -12.55 1.45
CA GLU A 596 38.29 -13.58 0.76
C GLU A 596 37.62 -14.96 0.71
N ALA A 597 36.71 -15.25 1.65
CA ALA A 597 35.93 -16.48 1.68
C ALA A 597 34.69 -16.41 0.76
N GLY A 598 34.42 -15.24 0.17
CA GLY A 598 33.22 -14.99 -0.64
C GLY A 598 31.98 -14.68 0.20
N GLU A 599 32.14 -14.45 1.51
CA GLU A 599 31.06 -14.07 2.41
C GLU A 599 30.86 -12.55 2.39
N ARG A 600 29.62 -12.10 2.61
CA ARG A 600 29.29 -10.67 2.58
C ARG A 600 29.88 -9.95 3.78
N THR A 601 30.55 -8.82 3.53
CA THR A 601 31.10 -7.94 4.57
C THR A 601 30.53 -6.53 4.43
N GLY A 602 30.32 -5.86 5.56
CA GLY A 602 29.67 -4.55 5.62
C GLY A 602 28.15 -4.60 5.35
N LEU A 603 27.61 -3.48 4.88
CA LEU A 603 26.21 -3.32 4.51
C LEU A 603 26.05 -3.20 2.98
N ALA A 604 24.82 -3.38 2.48
CA ALA A 604 24.54 -3.04 1.09
C ALA A 604 24.77 -1.54 0.83
N GLY A 605 25.36 -1.24 -0.32
CA GLY A 605 25.41 0.10 -0.86
C GLY A 605 24.02 0.65 -1.17
N ASP A 606 23.93 1.95 -1.43
CA ASP A 606 22.69 2.54 -1.89
C ASP A 606 22.28 1.95 -3.24
N HIS A 607 20.97 1.77 -3.41
CA HIS A 607 20.43 1.31 -4.67
C HIS A 607 20.32 2.45 -5.68
N ILE A 608 20.38 2.10 -6.95
CA ILE A 608 19.95 2.91 -8.08
C ILE A 608 18.70 2.28 -8.70
N VAL A 609 18.01 3.07 -9.52
CA VAL A 609 16.84 2.59 -10.26
C VAL A 609 17.22 2.36 -11.71
N ILE A 610 16.87 1.18 -12.24
CA ILE A 610 17.13 0.81 -13.63
C ILE A 610 15.78 0.69 -14.33
N ALA A 611 15.45 1.68 -15.16
CA ALA A 611 14.23 1.73 -15.94
C ALA A 611 14.48 1.07 -17.30
N VAL A 612 13.73 0.01 -17.59
CA VAL A 612 13.90 -0.83 -18.77
C VAL A 612 12.64 -0.78 -19.62
N ASP A 613 12.78 -0.38 -20.88
CA ASP A 613 11.70 -0.43 -21.87
C ASP A 613 12.03 -1.37 -23.05
N ASP A 614 11.00 -1.65 -23.86
CA ASP A 614 11.06 -2.60 -24.98
C ASP A 614 11.49 -1.96 -26.31
#